data_AF-A0AAW2X9V3-F1
#
_entry.id   AF-A0AAW2X9V3-F1
#
_cell.length_a   1.000
_cell.length_b   1.000
_cell.length_c   1.000
_cell.angle_alpha   90.00
_cell.angle_beta   90.00
_cell.angle_gamma   90.00
#
_symmetry.space_group_name_H-M   'P 1'
#
loop_
_entity.id
_entity.type
_entity.pdbx_description
1 polymer ?
#
loop_
_entity_poly.entity_id
_entity_poly.type
_entity_poly.pdbx_seq_one_letter_code
_entity_poly.pdbx_strand_id
1 'polypeptide(L)'
;MIPSTNFMYRIRPRSNPSTFLHHLNQTLNSFFLPSSGSRSPFSDFASDYQTVDECRRQEIREEESPGSEFDFKAYMLEKIGVVNQALDAAVPLRDPLILHEAMRYSLLSQGKRICPIVCLAACQLVGGDESTALPSACALEMIHAMSLMHDDLPCMDNDDLRRGRPSNHVVFGEHVSVTAGYALLARAFEHIATGTKGVAPGRIVRVVSELARLIGAEGVVAGQVADLKCGGNGQLDMGVEQLEYIHLHKTAALVEASAVAGAVLGGAREEEIERLRRYSRYAGLMFQVVDDVLDVTKSCAELGKTCGKDLVAGKATYRS
;
A
#
# COMPACT_ATOMS: atom_id res chain seq x y z
N MET A 1 44.13 -36.91 29.20
CA MET A 1 43.74 -35.81 30.11
C MET A 1 43.06 -34.73 29.28
N ILE A 2 41.73 -34.83 29.11
CA ILE A 2 40.80 -33.78 28.63
C ILE A 2 39.44 -34.14 29.28
N PRO A 3 38.77 -33.26 30.05
CA PRO A 3 37.56 -33.61 30.78
C PRO A 3 36.29 -33.33 29.97
N SER A 4 35.29 -34.19 30.16
CA SER A 4 33.93 -34.11 29.65
C SER A 4 33.05 -33.26 30.58
N THR A 5 32.39 -32.24 30.03
CA THR A 5 31.37 -31.44 30.72
C THR A 5 29.99 -31.70 30.13
N ASN A 6 29.13 -32.38 30.90
CA ASN A 6 27.70 -32.50 30.66
C ASN A 6 27.00 -31.20 31.10
N PHE A 7 26.35 -30.49 30.17
CA PHE A 7 25.44 -29.40 30.50
C PHE A 7 23.99 -29.87 30.34
N MET A 8 23.31 -30.02 31.48
CA MET A 8 21.94 -30.54 31.59
C MET A 8 20.96 -29.36 31.48
N TYR A 9 20.24 -29.23 30.36
CA TYR A 9 19.14 -28.27 30.24
C TYR A 9 17.88 -28.79 30.95
N ARG A 10 17.45 -28.09 32.02
CA ARG A 10 16.14 -28.26 32.67
C ARG A 10 15.05 -27.62 31.80
N ILE A 11 14.16 -28.44 31.23
CA ILE A 11 12.92 -28.01 30.57
C ILE A 11 11.87 -27.69 31.66
N ARG A 12 11.30 -26.48 31.67
CA ARG A 12 10.11 -26.13 32.46
C ARG A 12 8.83 -26.62 31.75
N PRO A 13 7.78 -27.06 32.47
CA PRO A 13 6.60 -27.65 31.85
C PRO A 13 5.71 -26.59 31.16
N ARG A 14 5.14 -26.98 30.01
CA ARG A 14 4.20 -26.19 29.20
C ARG A 14 2.88 -25.98 29.94
N SER A 15 2.37 -24.75 29.94
CA SER A 15 0.98 -24.43 30.28
C SER A 15 0.03 -24.87 29.17
N ASN A 16 -1.19 -25.24 29.57
CA ASN A 16 -2.20 -25.90 28.75
C ASN A 16 -2.70 -25.01 27.57
N PRO A 17 -2.71 -25.50 26.31
CA PRO A 17 -3.14 -24.73 25.13
C PRO A 17 -4.66 -24.42 25.10
N SER A 18 -5.47 -25.09 25.91
CA SER A 18 -6.94 -24.88 25.95
C SER A 18 -7.35 -23.56 26.60
N THR A 19 -6.58 -23.04 27.55
CA THR A 19 -6.86 -21.77 28.24
C THR A 19 -6.56 -20.54 27.37
N PHE A 20 -5.64 -20.65 26.41
CA PHE A 20 -5.27 -19.53 25.51
C PHE A 20 -6.31 -19.33 24.40
N LEU A 21 -6.84 -20.43 23.85
CA LEU A 21 -7.91 -20.40 22.83
C LEU A 21 -9.24 -19.88 23.38
N HIS A 22 -9.55 -20.14 24.66
CA HIS A 22 -10.78 -19.64 25.28
C HIS A 22 -10.73 -18.13 25.55
N HIS A 23 -9.54 -17.58 25.86
CA HIS A 23 -9.38 -16.13 26.03
C HIS A 23 -9.43 -15.39 24.69
N LEU A 24 -8.85 -15.93 23.62
CA LEU A 24 -8.91 -15.35 22.27
C LEU A 24 -10.35 -15.27 21.72
N ASN A 25 -11.16 -16.32 21.93
CA ASN A 25 -12.55 -16.32 21.47
C ASN A 25 -13.46 -15.34 22.22
N GLN A 26 -13.18 -15.03 23.49
CA GLN A 26 -13.92 -14.01 24.23
C GLN A 26 -13.56 -12.59 23.78
N THR A 27 -12.28 -12.33 23.48
CA THR A 27 -11.83 -11.02 23.00
C THR A 27 -12.31 -10.74 21.56
N LEU A 28 -12.35 -11.75 20.69
CA LEU A 28 -12.83 -11.58 19.31
C LEU A 28 -14.33 -11.29 19.22
N ASN A 29 -15.17 -11.90 20.07
CA ASN A 29 -16.62 -11.67 20.05
C ASN A 29 -17.04 -10.29 20.58
N SER A 30 -16.20 -9.59 21.37
CA SER A 30 -16.48 -8.21 21.78
C SER A 30 -16.20 -7.16 20.69
N PHE A 31 -15.46 -7.51 19.62
CA PHE A 31 -15.16 -6.61 18.51
C PHE A 31 -16.18 -6.67 17.35
N PHE A 32 -17.14 -7.61 17.38
CA PHE A 32 -18.15 -7.80 16.34
C PHE A 32 -19.56 -7.37 16.78
N LEU A 33 -19.67 -6.20 17.42
CA LEU A 33 -20.94 -5.48 17.54
C LEU A 33 -20.84 -4.15 16.79
N PRO A 34 -21.82 -3.79 15.95
CA PRO A 34 -21.82 -2.50 15.28
C PRO A 34 -22.10 -1.41 16.31
N SER A 35 -21.08 -0.63 16.66
CA SER A 35 -21.29 0.62 17.37
C SER A 35 -21.90 1.64 16.39
N SER A 36 -23.15 1.99 16.64
CA SER A 36 -23.86 3.07 15.98
C SER A 36 -23.18 4.40 16.29
N GLY A 37 -22.68 5.09 15.27
CA GLY A 37 -22.31 6.51 15.34
C GLY A 37 -20.82 6.79 15.24
N SER A 38 -20.25 6.71 14.04
CA SER A 38 -19.06 7.47 13.68
C SER A 38 -19.15 7.90 12.22
N ARG A 39 -19.08 9.21 11.97
CA ARG A 39 -19.05 9.80 10.62
C ARG A 39 -17.90 9.20 9.82
N SER A 40 -18.12 8.99 8.52
CA SER A 40 -17.08 8.43 7.65
C SER A 40 -15.93 9.43 7.48
N PRO A 41 -14.66 8.99 7.44
CA PRO A 41 -13.48 9.86 7.25
C PRO A 41 -13.44 10.57 5.87
N PHE A 42 -14.48 10.40 5.04
CA PHE A 42 -14.61 10.99 3.72
C PHE A 42 -15.25 12.39 3.74
N SER A 43 -15.78 12.87 4.88
CA SER A 43 -16.32 14.24 4.96
C SER A 43 -15.24 15.32 4.90
N ASP A 44 -14.03 15.01 5.36
CA ASP A 44 -13.01 16.02 5.67
C ASP A 44 -11.92 16.14 4.58
N PHE A 45 -12.17 15.54 3.41
CA PHE A 45 -11.27 15.62 2.26
C PHE A 45 -11.73 16.67 1.22
N ALA A 46 -12.97 17.13 1.29
CA ALA A 46 -13.59 17.98 0.26
C ALA A 46 -13.72 19.47 0.64
N SER A 47 -13.48 19.86 1.90
CA SER A 47 -13.69 21.26 2.33
C SER A 47 -12.56 22.21 1.96
N ASP A 48 -11.36 21.70 1.67
CA ASP A 48 -10.14 22.55 1.67
C ASP A 48 -9.60 22.88 0.25
N TYR A 49 -10.34 22.53 -0.81
CA TYR A 49 -9.97 22.79 -2.21
C TYR A 49 -10.79 23.92 -2.87
N GLN A 50 -11.16 24.95 -2.11
CA GLN A 50 -11.81 26.14 -2.64
C GLN A 50 -11.03 27.42 -2.33
N THR A 51 -9.82 27.59 -2.88
CA THR A 51 -9.21 28.93 -3.06
C THR A 51 -7.99 28.87 -3.98
N VAL A 52 -8.19 28.61 -5.28
CA VAL A 52 -7.24 29.12 -6.31
C VAL A 52 -7.86 29.32 -7.70
N ASP A 53 -9.15 29.02 -7.90
CA ASP A 53 -9.75 28.89 -9.24
C ASP A 53 -10.61 30.10 -9.70
N GLU A 54 -10.52 31.25 -9.03
CA GLU A 54 -11.38 32.41 -9.35
C GLU A 54 -10.79 33.39 -10.37
N CYS A 55 -9.53 33.25 -10.79
CA CYS A 55 -8.89 34.27 -11.65
C CYS A 55 -8.79 33.92 -13.15
N ARG A 56 -9.37 32.80 -13.62
CA ARG A 56 -9.22 32.36 -15.03
C ARG A 56 -10.50 31.88 -15.73
N ARG A 57 -11.69 32.29 -15.26
CA ARG A 57 -12.99 31.95 -15.88
C ARG A 57 -13.70 33.12 -16.55
N GLN A 58 -12.95 34.03 -17.16
CA GLN A 58 -13.52 34.97 -18.13
C GLN A 58 -12.75 34.79 -19.43
N GLU A 59 -13.47 34.39 -20.48
CA GLU A 59 -13.01 34.07 -21.85
C GLU A 59 -12.81 32.57 -22.13
N ILE A 60 -13.93 31.84 -22.20
CA ILE A 60 -14.33 30.91 -23.29
C ILE A 60 -15.79 30.57 -22.97
N ARG A 61 -16.73 31.18 -23.71
CA ARG A 61 -18.12 30.71 -23.77
C ARG A 61 -18.20 29.81 -24.99
N GLU A 62 -18.01 28.52 -24.79
CA GLU A 62 -18.42 27.50 -25.75
C GLU A 62 -19.43 26.58 -25.07
N GLU A 63 -20.45 26.20 -25.84
CA GLU A 63 -21.64 25.49 -25.42
C GLU A 63 -21.30 24.09 -24.90
N GLU A 64 -21.17 23.94 -23.58
CA GLU A 64 -21.19 22.61 -22.95
C GLU A 64 -22.65 22.11 -22.92
N SER A 65 -22.94 21.05 -23.69
CA SER A 65 -24.07 20.17 -23.38
C SER A 65 -23.95 19.71 -21.93
N PRO A 66 -25.04 19.46 -21.18
CA PRO A 66 -24.95 18.97 -19.81
C PRO A 66 -24.50 17.50 -19.84
N GLY A 67 -23.21 17.27 -20.11
CA GLY A 67 -22.55 16.01 -19.84
C GLY A 67 -22.62 15.80 -18.34
N SER A 68 -23.09 14.64 -17.90
CA SER A 68 -23.16 14.34 -16.48
C SER A 68 -21.76 14.56 -15.87
N GLU A 69 -21.69 15.45 -14.88
CA GLU A 69 -20.48 15.69 -14.11
C GLU A 69 -19.91 14.33 -13.62
N PHE A 70 -18.62 14.09 -13.84
CA PHE A 70 -18.00 12.84 -13.42
C PHE A 70 -17.95 12.78 -11.89
N ASP A 71 -18.81 11.93 -11.30
CA ASP A 71 -18.80 11.70 -9.86
C ASP A 71 -17.60 10.81 -9.46
N PHE A 72 -16.48 11.49 -9.19
CA PHE A 72 -15.25 10.85 -8.74
C PHE A 72 -15.44 10.05 -7.45
N LYS A 73 -16.32 10.51 -6.55
CA LYS A 73 -16.54 9.84 -5.26
C LYS A 73 -17.27 8.51 -5.46
N ALA A 74 -18.33 8.51 -6.26
CA ALA A 74 -19.04 7.28 -6.63
C ALA A 74 -18.09 6.30 -7.34
N TYR A 75 -17.29 6.79 -8.30
CA TYR A 75 -16.28 5.98 -8.99
C TYR A 75 -15.30 5.32 -8.01
N MET A 76 -14.71 6.09 -7.10
CA MET A 76 -13.76 5.55 -6.12
C MET A 76 -14.40 4.50 -5.21
N LEU A 77 -15.62 4.75 -4.72
CA LEU A 77 -16.33 3.80 -3.85
C LEU A 77 -16.64 2.48 -4.57
N GLU A 78 -17.08 2.56 -5.84
CA GLU A 78 -17.30 1.39 -6.69
C GLU A 78 -16.02 0.56 -6.84
N LYS A 79 -14.92 1.21 -7.26
CA LYS A 79 -13.65 0.51 -7.50
C LYS A 79 -13.03 -0.07 -6.23
N ILE A 80 -13.14 0.63 -5.09
CA ILE A 80 -12.73 0.07 -3.80
C ILE A 80 -13.52 -1.21 -3.49
N GLY A 81 -14.82 -1.23 -3.74
CA GLY A 81 -15.68 -2.41 -3.56
C GLY A 81 -15.21 -3.60 -4.40
N VAL A 82 -15.01 -3.37 -5.70
CA VAL A 82 -14.54 -4.40 -6.66
C VAL A 82 -13.17 -4.95 -6.23
N VAL A 83 -12.21 -4.06 -5.93
CA VAL A 83 -10.86 -4.46 -5.52
C VAL A 83 -10.88 -5.24 -4.21
N ASN A 84 -11.63 -4.79 -3.20
CA ASN A 84 -11.71 -5.50 -1.92
C ASN A 84 -12.29 -6.91 -2.08
N GLN A 85 -13.33 -7.07 -2.90
CA GLN A 85 -13.91 -8.38 -3.18
C GLN A 85 -12.91 -9.29 -3.89
N ALA A 86 -12.19 -8.77 -4.87
CA ALA A 86 -11.18 -9.52 -5.60
C ALA A 86 -9.99 -9.93 -4.71
N LEU A 87 -9.52 -9.03 -3.84
CA LEU A 87 -8.46 -9.31 -2.86
C LEU A 87 -8.87 -10.40 -1.86
N ASP A 88 -10.10 -10.34 -1.36
CA ASP A 88 -10.63 -11.34 -0.45
C ASP A 88 -10.62 -12.75 -1.07
N ALA A 89 -11.04 -12.84 -2.33
CA ALA A 89 -11.01 -14.08 -3.10
C ALA A 89 -9.58 -14.53 -3.47
N ALA A 90 -8.67 -13.59 -3.70
CA ALA A 90 -7.30 -13.89 -4.16
C ALA A 90 -6.42 -14.52 -3.06
N VAL A 91 -6.72 -14.26 -1.79
CA VAL A 91 -5.96 -14.76 -0.63
C VAL A 91 -6.90 -15.48 0.35
N PRO A 92 -7.39 -16.70 0.02
CA PRO A 92 -8.27 -17.45 0.92
C PRO A 92 -7.51 -17.96 2.17
N LEU A 93 -8.25 -18.24 3.25
CA LEU A 93 -7.70 -18.93 4.42
C LEU A 93 -7.39 -20.39 4.09
N ARG A 94 -6.15 -20.81 4.34
CA ARG A 94 -5.65 -22.18 4.14
C ARG A 94 -4.57 -22.50 5.16
N ASP A 95 -4.26 -23.78 5.31
CA ASP A 95 -3.13 -24.21 6.14
C ASP A 95 -1.77 -23.80 5.50
N PRO A 96 -0.81 -23.29 6.29
CA PRO A 96 -0.91 -23.01 7.73
C PRO A 96 -1.72 -21.72 8.02
N LEU A 97 -2.79 -21.84 8.82
CA LEU A 97 -3.77 -20.76 9.03
C LEU A 97 -3.15 -19.44 9.48
N ILE A 98 -2.21 -19.47 10.42
CA ILE A 98 -1.57 -18.27 10.96
C ILE A 98 -0.90 -17.40 9.89
N LEU A 99 -0.35 -18.03 8.84
CA LEU A 99 0.27 -17.31 7.72
C LEU A 99 -0.81 -16.57 6.92
N HIS A 100 -1.87 -17.29 6.55
CA HIS A 100 -2.97 -16.72 5.75
C HIS A 100 -3.77 -15.67 6.53
N GLU A 101 -3.95 -15.85 7.83
CA GLU A 101 -4.54 -14.84 8.72
C GLU A 101 -3.69 -13.57 8.74
N ALA A 102 -2.36 -13.69 8.91
CA ALA A 102 -1.46 -12.54 8.91
C ALA A 102 -1.45 -11.81 7.55
N MET A 103 -1.43 -12.55 6.43
CA MET A 103 -1.51 -11.96 5.08
C MET A 103 -2.83 -11.18 4.90
N ARG A 104 -3.95 -11.80 5.24
CA ARG A 104 -5.29 -11.20 5.08
C ARG A 104 -5.51 -10.03 6.02
N TYR A 105 -4.98 -10.07 7.24
CA TYR A 105 -5.12 -9.03 8.24
C TYR A 105 -4.66 -7.66 7.72
N SER A 106 -3.45 -7.61 7.15
CA SER A 106 -2.91 -6.36 6.59
C SER A 106 -3.53 -6.02 5.25
N LEU A 107 -3.68 -7.01 4.35
CA LEU A 107 -4.18 -6.80 2.99
C LEU A 107 -5.62 -6.26 2.98
N LEU A 108 -6.51 -6.86 3.77
CA LEU A 108 -7.94 -6.55 3.80
C LEU A 108 -8.29 -5.44 4.80
N SER A 109 -7.30 -4.87 5.49
CA SER A 109 -7.50 -3.65 6.27
C SER A 109 -8.01 -2.51 5.39
N GLN A 110 -8.78 -1.59 5.97
CA GLN A 110 -9.33 -0.44 5.24
C GLN A 110 -8.19 0.40 4.66
N GLY A 111 -8.25 0.68 3.36
CA GLY A 111 -7.25 1.46 2.65
C GLY A 111 -7.88 2.23 1.49
N LYS A 112 -7.17 3.25 0.99
CA LYS A 112 -7.64 4.10 -0.12
C LYS A 112 -7.62 3.38 -1.48
N ARG A 113 -6.89 2.26 -1.58
CA ARG A 113 -6.72 1.43 -2.80
C ARG A 113 -6.29 2.22 -4.04
N ILE A 114 -5.46 3.25 -3.86
CA ILE A 114 -5.03 4.13 -4.95
C ILE A 114 -4.30 3.35 -6.06
N CYS A 115 -3.31 2.54 -5.71
CA CYS A 115 -2.52 1.78 -6.70
C CYS A 115 -3.40 0.82 -7.53
N PRO A 116 -4.28 -0.01 -6.92
CA PRO A 116 -5.26 -0.80 -7.67
C PRO A 116 -6.10 0.03 -8.64
N ILE A 117 -6.67 1.14 -8.16
CA ILE A 117 -7.59 1.96 -8.97
C ILE A 117 -6.85 2.63 -10.12
N VAL A 118 -5.63 3.12 -9.91
CA VAL A 118 -4.77 3.65 -10.98
C VAL A 118 -4.50 2.59 -12.05
N CYS A 119 -4.27 1.34 -11.65
CA CYS A 119 -4.08 0.23 -12.59
C CYS A 119 -5.33 -0.02 -13.45
N LEU A 120 -6.51 -0.08 -12.81
CA LEU A 120 -7.78 -0.27 -13.52
C LEU A 120 -8.09 0.91 -14.46
N ALA A 121 -7.93 2.14 -13.98
CA ALA A 121 -8.16 3.36 -14.75
C ALA A 121 -7.22 3.47 -15.95
N ALA A 122 -5.92 3.15 -15.79
CA ALA A 122 -4.96 3.17 -16.88
C ALA A 122 -5.26 2.12 -17.96
N CYS A 123 -5.78 0.95 -17.56
CA CYS A 123 -6.25 -0.06 -18.51
C CYS A 123 -7.44 0.43 -19.33
N GLN A 124 -8.45 0.99 -18.67
CA GLN A 124 -9.64 1.54 -19.32
C GLN A 124 -9.32 2.72 -20.24
N LEU A 125 -8.42 3.60 -19.80
CA LEU A 125 -8.01 4.79 -20.54
C LEU A 125 -7.49 4.46 -21.95
N VAL A 126 -6.81 3.31 -22.09
CA VAL A 126 -6.24 2.86 -23.38
C VAL A 126 -7.16 1.90 -24.13
N GLY A 127 -8.42 1.77 -23.70
CA GLY A 127 -9.45 0.95 -24.34
C GLY A 127 -9.47 -0.51 -23.88
N GLY A 128 -8.75 -0.84 -22.82
CA GLY A 128 -8.73 -2.18 -22.22
C GLY A 128 -9.95 -2.49 -21.36
N ASP A 129 -10.20 -3.78 -21.17
CA ASP A 129 -11.23 -4.24 -20.25
C ASP A 129 -10.69 -4.33 -18.81
N GLU A 130 -11.44 -3.77 -17.85
CA GLU A 130 -11.04 -3.69 -16.44
C GLU A 130 -10.74 -5.07 -15.84
N SER A 131 -11.52 -6.10 -16.21
CA SER A 131 -11.35 -7.46 -15.67
C SER A 131 -9.99 -8.06 -16.03
N THR A 132 -9.39 -7.60 -17.13
CA THR A 132 -8.05 -8.00 -17.56
C THR A 132 -6.97 -7.46 -16.61
N ALA A 133 -7.15 -6.25 -16.09
CA ALA A 133 -6.21 -5.59 -15.19
C ALA A 133 -6.43 -5.93 -13.70
N LEU A 134 -7.61 -6.45 -13.34
CA LEU A 134 -7.98 -6.75 -11.95
C LEU A 134 -6.98 -7.66 -11.20
N PRO A 135 -6.41 -8.72 -11.80
CA PRO A 135 -5.38 -9.51 -11.13
C PRO A 135 -4.12 -8.69 -10.82
N SER A 136 -3.71 -7.79 -11.72
CA SER A 136 -2.57 -6.90 -11.49
C SER A 136 -2.87 -5.82 -10.46
N ALA A 137 -4.09 -5.27 -10.46
CA ALA A 137 -4.55 -4.35 -9.42
C ALA A 137 -4.50 -5.01 -8.02
N CYS A 138 -4.95 -6.26 -7.91
CA CYS A 138 -4.84 -7.03 -6.67
C CYS A 138 -3.38 -7.26 -6.26
N ALA A 139 -2.54 -7.65 -7.22
CA ALA A 139 -1.11 -7.90 -6.98
C ALA A 139 -0.37 -6.64 -6.49
N LEU A 140 -0.69 -5.46 -7.03
CA LEU A 140 -0.13 -4.19 -6.56
C LEU A 140 -0.52 -3.88 -5.11
N GLU A 141 -1.76 -4.15 -4.70
CA GLU A 141 -2.15 -4.00 -3.29
C GLU A 141 -1.49 -5.05 -2.40
N MET A 142 -1.25 -6.28 -2.90
CA MET A 142 -0.48 -7.29 -2.15
C MET A 142 0.94 -6.81 -1.90
N ILE A 143 1.60 -6.25 -2.93
CA ILE A 143 2.94 -5.65 -2.85
C ILE A 143 2.94 -4.44 -1.90
N HIS A 144 1.92 -3.58 -1.97
CA HIS A 144 1.79 -2.45 -1.06
C HIS A 144 1.57 -2.90 0.39
N ALA A 145 0.70 -3.87 0.63
CA ALA A 145 0.41 -4.36 1.97
C ALA A 145 1.64 -5.00 2.60
N MET A 146 2.40 -5.79 1.84
CA MET A 146 3.63 -6.38 2.35
C MET A 146 4.73 -5.34 2.61
N SER A 147 4.82 -4.27 1.79
CA SER A 147 5.84 -3.24 2.01
C SER A 147 5.58 -2.55 3.33
N LEU A 148 4.32 -2.23 3.64
CA LEU A 148 3.91 -1.67 4.93
C LEU A 148 4.18 -2.65 6.10
N MET A 149 3.89 -3.94 5.92
CA MET A 149 4.17 -4.95 6.96
C MET A 149 5.65 -5.03 7.32
N HIS A 150 6.53 -4.87 6.34
CA HIS A 150 7.97 -4.86 6.56
C HIS A 150 8.47 -3.52 7.10
N ASP A 151 7.94 -2.40 6.59
CA ASP A 151 8.20 -1.04 7.09
C ASP A 151 7.88 -0.93 8.59
N ASP A 152 6.80 -1.58 9.05
CA ASP A 152 6.38 -1.56 10.46
C ASP A 152 7.29 -2.38 11.40
N LEU A 153 8.21 -3.21 10.91
CA LEU A 153 9.00 -4.12 11.76
C LEU A 153 9.92 -3.36 12.74
N PRO A 154 10.30 -3.97 13.88
CA PRO A 154 11.19 -3.33 14.85
C PRO A 154 12.57 -2.92 14.32
N CYS A 155 13.06 -3.59 13.26
CA CYS A 155 14.33 -3.24 12.61
C CYS A 155 14.19 -2.16 11.51
N MET A 156 12.98 -1.66 11.26
CA MET A 156 12.65 -0.63 10.28
C MET A 156 12.06 0.58 11.04
N ASP A 157 10.78 0.91 10.89
CA ASP A 157 10.18 2.08 11.56
C ASP A 157 9.65 1.76 12.98
N ASN A 158 9.56 0.48 13.34
CA ASN A 158 9.09 0.00 14.64
C ASN A 158 7.71 0.60 15.01
N ASP A 159 6.75 0.46 14.11
CA ASP A 159 5.40 1.02 14.23
C ASP A 159 4.44 0.02 14.86
N ASP A 160 3.90 0.36 16.04
CA ASP A 160 2.90 -0.49 16.71
C ASP A 160 1.50 -0.39 16.10
N LEU A 161 1.22 0.66 15.31
CA LEU A 161 -0.11 0.94 14.74
C LEU A 161 -0.04 1.24 13.24
N ARG A 162 -0.95 0.61 12.49
CA ARG A 162 -1.16 0.83 11.06
C ARG A 162 -2.65 0.82 10.73
N ARG A 163 -3.14 1.85 10.03
CA ARG A 163 -4.54 2.00 9.59
C ARG A 163 -5.54 1.84 10.77
N GLY A 164 -5.21 2.45 11.91
CA GLY A 164 -6.04 2.44 13.12
C GLY A 164 -6.06 1.10 13.87
N ARG A 165 -5.20 0.15 13.52
CA ARG A 165 -5.12 -1.18 14.14
C ARG A 165 -3.68 -1.51 14.56
N PRO A 166 -3.47 -2.45 15.49
CA PRO A 166 -2.13 -2.95 15.78
C PRO A 166 -1.44 -3.47 14.51
N SER A 167 -0.18 -3.11 14.33
CA SER A 167 0.63 -3.55 13.20
C SER A 167 0.78 -5.07 13.18
N ASN A 168 1.10 -5.62 12.01
CA ASN A 168 1.09 -7.07 11.82
C ASN A 168 2.02 -7.80 12.80
N HIS A 169 3.23 -7.27 13.00
CA HIS A 169 4.22 -7.85 13.90
C HIS A 169 3.80 -7.79 15.37
N VAL A 170 2.98 -6.81 15.78
CA VAL A 170 2.42 -6.71 17.14
C VAL A 170 1.41 -7.82 17.38
N VAL A 171 0.59 -8.17 16.37
CA VAL A 171 -0.45 -9.19 16.49
C VAL A 171 0.11 -10.61 16.35
N PHE A 172 0.96 -10.84 15.36
CA PHE A 172 1.39 -12.18 14.95
C PHE A 172 2.86 -12.49 15.27
N GLY A 173 3.62 -11.49 15.73
CA GLY A 173 5.06 -11.58 15.93
C GLY A 173 5.86 -11.33 14.65
N GLU A 174 7.12 -10.94 14.82
CA GLU A 174 8.03 -10.56 13.71
C GLU A 174 8.21 -11.67 12.68
N HIS A 175 8.46 -12.90 13.13
CA HIS A 175 8.71 -14.05 12.25
C HIS A 175 7.52 -14.36 11.33
N VAL A 176 6.28 -14.23 11.83
CA VAL A 176 5.08 -14.41 11.00
C VAL A 176 4.91 -13.21 10.06
N SER A 177 5.09 -11.98 10.54
CA SER A 177 4.98 -10.77 9.71
C SER A 177 5.95 -10.80 8.52
N VAL A 178 7.21 -11.14 8.76
CA VAL A 178 8.24 -11.29 7.71
C VAL A 178 7.81 -12.33 6.68
N THR A 179 7.42 -13.53 7.13
CA THR A 179 7.04 -14.66 6.27
C THR A 179 5.76 -14.37 5.49
N ALA A 180 4.77 -13.74 6.11
CA ALA A 180 3.52 -13.32 5.47
C ALA A 180 3.75 -12.26 4.41
N GLY A 181 4.68 -11.32 4.64
CA GLY A 181 5.11 -10.37 3.62
C GLY A 181 5.71 -11.07 2.39
N TYR A 182 6.65 -12.01 2.59
CA TYR A 182 7.21 -12.79 1.47
C TYR A 182 6.15 -13.60 0.72
N ALA A 183 5.20 -14.20 1.44
CA ALA A 183 4.10 -14.94 0.84
C ALA A 183 3.20 -14.03 -0.02
N LEU A 184 2.92 -12.80 0.43
CA LEU A 184 2.19 -11.80 -0.37
C LEU A 184 2.96 -11.39 -1.64
N LEU A 185 4.29 -11.22 -1.57
CA LEU A 185 5.11 -10.92 -2.74
C LEU A 185 5.00 -12.02 -3.80
N ALA A 186 5.21 -13.27 -3.37
CA ALA A 186 5.14 -14.42 -4.24
C ALA A 186 3.73 -14.57 -4.83
N ARG A 187 2.70 -14.38 -3.98
CA ARG A 187 1.30 -14.44 -4.39
C ARG A 187 0.96 -13.35 -5.41
N ALA A 188 1.50 -12.15 -5.29
CA ALA A 188 1.27 -11.06 -6.25
C ALA A 188 1.67 -11.48 -7.67
N PHE A 189 2.89 -11.99 -7.85
CA PHE A 189 3.37 -12.45 -9.15
C PHE A 189 2.63 -13.68 -9.67
N GLU A 190 2.36 -14.66 -8.80
CA GLU A 190 1.55 -15.83 -9.15
C GLU A 190 0.16 -15.42 -9.62
N HIS A 191 -0.47 -14.46 -8.92
CA HIS A 191 -1.82 -14.00 -9.20
C HIS A 191 -1.90 -13.26 -10.53
N ILE A 192 -0.90 -12.46 -10.89
CA ILE A 192 -0.78 -11.86 -12.23
C ILE A 192 -0.69 -12.97 -13.28
N ALA A 193 0.27 -13.90 -13.12
CA ALA A 193 0.58 -14.89 -14.13
C ALA A 193 -0.58 -15.88 -14.40
N THR A 194 -1.31 -16.25 -13.34
CA THR A 194 -2.37 -17.27 -13.41
C THR A 194 -3.77 -16.68 -13.54
N GLY A 195 -4.00 -15.49 -12.99
CA GLY A 195 -5.30 -14.81 -12.95
C GLY A 195 -5.59 -13.97 -14.19
N THR A 196 -4.57 -13.43 -14.86
CA THR A 196 -4.76 -12.60 -16.06
C THR A 196 -5.24 -13.45 -17.25
N LYS A 197 -6.34 -13.05 -17.88
CA LYS A 197 -6.95 -13.71 -19.05
C LYS A 197 -7.22 -12.69 -20.16
N GLY A 198 -7.48 -13.17 -21.37
CA GLY A 198 -7.87 -12.30 -22.49
C GLY A 198 -6.74 -11.48 -23.13
N VAL A 199 -5.48 -11.68 -22.72
CA VAL A 199 -4.30 -10.99 -23.27
C VAL A 199 -3.20 -11.97 -23.68
N ALA A 200 -2.37 -11.54 -24.64
CA ALA A 200 -1.21 -12.30 -25.07
C ALA A 200 -0.22 -12.53 -23.90
N PRO A 201 0.36 -13.73 -23.75
CA PRO A 201 1.32 -14.03 -22.69
C PRO A 201 2.50 -13.04 -22.60
N GLY A 202 2.95 -12.50 -23.74
CA GLY A 202 4.02 -11.50 -23.79
C GLY A 202 3.69 -10.21 -23.01
N ARG A 203 2.42 -9.78 -22.98
CA ARG A 203 1.99 -8.63 -22.16
C ARG A 203 2.05 -8.95 -20.66
N ILE A 204 1.65 -10.16 -20.28
CA ILE A 204 1.71 -10.62 -18.87
C ILE A 204 3.17 -10.66 -18.39
N VAL A 205 4.07 -11.25 -19.19
CA VAL A 205 5.51 -11.30 -18.89
C VAL A 205 6.09 -9.89 -18.78
N ARG A 206 5.70 -8.98 -19.67
CA ARG A 206 6.13 -7.58 -19.59
C ARG A 206 5.67 -6.90 -18.29
N VAL A 207 4.42 -7.07 -17.89
CA VAL A 207 3.90 -6.53 -16.61
C VAL A 207 4.71 -7.07 -15.43
N VAL A 208 4.94 -8.38 -15.38
CA VAL A 208 5.76 -9.01 -14.34
C VAL A 208 7.17 -8.41 -14.31
N SER A 209 7.80 -8.22 -15.47
CA SER A 209 9.13 -7.62 -15.57
C SER A 209 9.17 -6.16 -15.11
N GLU A 210 8.18 -5.34 -15.49
CA GLU A 210 8.10 -3.93 -15.08
C GLU A 210 7.86 -3.80 -13.57
N LEU A 211 6.94 -4.60 -13.02
CA LEU A 211 6.69 -4.63 -11.58
C LEU A 211 7.94 -5.07 -10.82
N ALA A 212 8.58 -6.18 -11.22
CA ALA A 212 9.79 -6.66 -10.56
C ALA A 212 10.91 -5.62 -10.53
N ARG A 213 11.08 -4.85 -11.61
CA ARG A 213 12.06 -3.75 -11.68
C ARG A 213 11.69 -2.61 -10.73
N LEU A 214 10.44 -2.12 -10.79
CA LEU A 214 9.97 -0.95 -10.04
C LEU A 214 9.78 -1.20 -8.54
N ILE A 215 9.62 -2.46 -8.11
CA ILE A 215 9.56 -2.80 -6.68
C ILE A 215 10.92 -3.22 -6.14
N GLY A 216 11.85 -3.61 -7.02
CA GLY A 216 13.15 -4.18 -6.67
C GLY A 216 14.21 -3.14 -6.32
N ALA A 217 15.46 -3.51 -6.53
CA ALA A 217 16.65 -2.74 -6.14
C ALA A 217 16.84 -1.42 -6.91
N GLU A 218 16.03 -1.15 -7.93
CA GLU A 218 16.03 0.10 -8.70
C GLU A 218 14.79 0.96 -8.39
N GLY A 219 13.91 0.52 -7.48
CA GLY A 219 12.64 1.17 -7.20
C GLY A 219 12.33 1.20 -5.70
N VAL A 220 11.18 0.66 -5.29
CA VAL A 220 10.68 0.75 -3.90
C VAL A 220 11.73 0.39 -2.85
N VAL A 221 12.47 -0.72 -3.04
CA VAL A 221 13.52 -1.12 -2.09
C VAL A 221 14.69 -0.14 -2.07
N ALA A 222 15.07 0.45 -3.21
CA ALA A 222 16.11 1.48 -3.26
C ALA A 222 15.71 2.72 -2.46
N GLY A 223 14.46 3.16 -2.65
CA GLY A 223 13.87 4.27 -1.90
C GLY A 223 13.86 3.99 -0.40
N GLN A 224 13.46 2.78 0.00
CA GLN A 224 13.45 2.37 1.40
C GLN A 224 14.85 2.40 2.04
N VAL A 225 15.87 1.90 1.34
CA VAL A 225 17.24 1.90 1.85
C VAL A 225 17.79 3.32 1.97
N ALA A 226 17.49 4.19 1.00
CA ALA A 226 17.86 5.60 1.06
C ALA A 226 17.19 6.30 2.26
N ASP A 227 15.89 6.03 2.46
CA ASP A 227 15.09 6.57 3.56
C ASP A 227 15.68 6.22 4.95
N LEU A 228 15.97 4.94 5.18
CA LEU A 228 16.53 4.47 6.45
C LEU A 228 17.93 5.03 6.74
N LYS A 229 18.78 5.16 5.71
CA LYS A 229 20.11 5.76 5.87
C LYS A 229 20.04 7.22 6.29
N CYS A 230 19.04 7.94 5.81
CA CYS A 230 18.83 9.33 6.15
C CYS A 230 18.25 9.49 7.57
N GLY A 231 17.23 8.69 7.92
CA GLY A 231 16.64 8.72 9.26
C GLY A 231 17.60 8.27 10.37
N GLY A 232 18.46 7.27 10.10
CA GLY A 232 19.40 6.74 11.09
C GLY A 232 20.56 7.68 11.47
N ASN A 233 20.84 8.71 10.65
CA ASN A 233 21.99 9.59 10.84
C ASN A 233 21.64 10.94 11.51
N GLY A 234 20.36 11.20 11.81
CA GLY A 234 19.92 12.50 12.36
C GLY A 234 20.29 13.69 11.45
N GLN A 235 20.42 13.43 10.16
CA GLN A 235 20.96 14.37 9.19
C GLN A 235 19.83 15.25 8.67
N LEU A 236 19.61 16.37 9.36
CA LEU A 236 18.59 17.37 9.04
C LEU A 236 18.91 18.19 7.78
N ASP A 237 20.15 18.14 7.27
CA ASP A 237 20.57 18.79 6.02
C ASP A 237 20.43 17.82 4.83
N MET A 238 19.21 17.41 4.50
CA MET A 238 18.95 16.66 3.27
C MET A 238 18.73 17.64 2.12
N GLY A 239 19.55 17.56 1.07
CA GLY A 239 19.31 18.31 -0.16
C GLY A 239 18.00 17.88 -0.83
N VAL A 240 17.29 18.84 -1.45
CA VAL A 240 16.01 18.60 -2.16
C VAL A 240 16.11 17.44 -3.17
N GLU A 241 17.25 17.29 -3.83
CA GLU A 241 17.49 16.20 -4.79
C GLU A 241 17.46 14.80 -4.14
N GLN A 242 17.96 14.68 -2.91
CA GLN A 242 18.00 13.42 -2.18
C GLN A 242 16.61 13.06 -1.62
N LEU A 243 15.86 14.07 -1.17
CA LEU A 243 14.48 13.92 -0.74
C LEU A 243 13.58 13.50 -1.92
N GLU A 244 13.73 14.19 -3.06
CA GLU A 244 13.04 13.82 -4.31
C GLU A 244 13.40 12.39 -4.73
N TYR A 245 14.67 11.99 -4.64
CA TYR A 245 15.07 10.60 -4.90
C TYR A 245 14.31 9.61 -4.01
N ILE A 246 14.26 9.83 -2.70
CA ILE A 246 13.53 8.95 -1.77
C ILE A 246 12.07 8.85 -2.17
N HIS A 247 11.38 9.97 -2.37
CA HIS A 247 9.95 9.95 -2.66
C HIS A 247 9.60 9.36 -4.03
N LEU A 248 10.45 9.61 -5.03
CA LEU A 248 10.30 9.00 -6.35
C LEU A 248 10.41 7.48 -6.29
N HIS A 249 11.30 6.95 -5.46
CA HIS A 249 11.56 5.51 -5.39
C HIS A 249 10.67 4.79 -4.37
N LYS A 250 10.46 5.34 -3.17
CA LYS A 250 9.65 4.73 -2.09
C LYS A 250 8.16 4.74 -2.42
N THR A 251 7.65 5.84 -3.00
CA THR A 251 6.21 6.04 -3.20
C THR A 251 5.84 6.09 -4.67
N ALA A 252 6.46 6.97 -5.47
CA ALA A 252 6.03 7.18 -6.85
C ALA A 252 6.25 5.95 -7.75
N ALA A 253 7.29 5.14 -7.50
CA ALA A 253 7.58 3.94 -8.27
C ALA A 253 6.41 2.92 -8.27
N LEU A 254 5.66 2.81 -7.17
CA LEU A 254 4.52 1.89 -7.12
C LEU A 254 3.30 2.44 -7.88
N VAL A 255 3.09 3.76 -7.85
CA VAL A 255 2.06 4.43 -8.66
C VAL A 255 2.40 4.31 -10.15
N GLU A 256 3.68 4.47 -10.50
CA GLU A 256 4.21 4.24 -11.84
C GLU A 256 3.96 2.79 -12.30
N ALA A 257 4.33 1.81 -11.48
CA ALA A 257 4.10 0.40 -11.75
C ALA A 257 2.60 0.12 -11.99
N SER A 258 1.74 0.76 -11.21
CA SER A 258 0.28 0.62 -11.34
C SER A 258 -0.23 1.11 -12.69
N ALA A 259 0.12 2.34 -13.07
CA ALA A 259 -0.30 2.92 -14.34
C ALA A 259 0.24 2.14 -15.54
N VAL A 260 1.54 1.78 -15.51
CA VAL A 260 2.19 1.02 -16.59
C VAL A 260 1.59 -0.37 -16.73
N ALA A 261 1.32 -1.08 -15.63
CA ALA A 261 0.70 -2.41 -15.70
C ALA A 261 -0.69 -2.36 -16.34
N GLY A 262 -1.52 -1.39 -15.94
CA GLY A 262 -2.84 -1.17 -16.52
C GLY A 262 -2.76 -0.89 -18.03
N ALA A 263 -1.89 0.04 -18.42
CA ALA A 263 -1.70 0.43 -19.82
C ALA A 263 -1.22 -0.75 -20.69
N VAL A 264 -0.23 -1.50 -20.23
CA VAL A 264 0.30 -2.66 -20.96
C VAL A 264 -0.78 -3.72 -21.18
N LEU A 265 -1.58 -4.02 -20.14
CA LEU A 265 -2.67 -4.99 -20.24
C LEU A 265 -3.80 -4.51 -21.13
N GLY A 266 -4.14 -3.22 -21.05
CA GLY A 266 -5.15 -2.59 -21.91
C GLY A 266 -4.72 -2.48 -23.37
N GLY A 267 -3.44 -2.71 -23.67
CA GLY A 267 -2.93 -2.74 -25.04
C GLY A 267 -2.45 -1.42 -25.58
N ALA A 268 -2.04 -0.52 -24.68
CA ALA A 268 -1.40 0.74 -25.00
C ALA A 268 -0.18 0.56 -25.92
N ARG A 269 0.04 1.55 -26.76
CA ARG A 269 1.28 1.72 -27.54
C ARG A 269 2.40 2.21 -26.61
N GLU A 270 3.65 2.01 -27.03
CA GLU A 270 4.82 2.45 -26.24
C GLU A 270 4.79 3.93 -25.88
N GLU A 271 4.33 4.79 -26.79
CA GLU A 271 4.21 6.23 -26.53
C GLU A 271 3.21 6.54 -25.41
N GLU A 272 2.07 5.83 -25.38
CA GLU A 272 1.05 5.99 -24.34
C GLU A 272 1.57 5.50 -22.99
N ILE A 273 2.30 4.37 -22.99
CA ILE A 273 2.94 3.83 -21.79
C ILE A 273 3.95 4.82 -21.22
N GLU A 274 4.80 5.42 -22.05
CA GLU A 274 5.81 6.37 -21.59
C GLU A 274 5.19 7.69 -21.08
N ARG A 275 4.12 8.15 -21.72
CA ARG A 275 3.34 9.30 -21.22
C ARG A 275 2.71 9.01 -19.86
N LEU A 276 2.11 7.83 -19.69
CA LEU A 276 1.54 7.41 -18.42
C LEU A 276 2.61 7.20 -17.35
N ARG A 277 3.78 6.69 -17.71
CA ARG A 277 4.94 6.56 -16.81
C ARG A 277 5.33 7.92 -16.23
N ARG A 278 5.51 8.92 -17.10
CA ARG A 278 5.86 10.28 -16.68
C ARG A 278 4.78 10.90 -15.80
N TYR A 279 3.52 10.78 -16.22
CA TYR A 279 2.38 11.31 -15.47
C TYR A 279 2.29 10.69 -14.05
N SER A 280 2.31 9.37 -13.97
CA SER A 280 2.15 8.64 -12.70
C SER A 280 3.32 8.86 -11.74
N ARG A 281 4.54 9.04 -12.26
CA ARG A 281 5.71 9.40 -11.46
C ARG A 281 5.54 10.76 -10.77
N TYR A 282 5.07 11.79 -11.49
CA TYR A 282 4.80 13.10 -10.89
C TYR A 282 3.58 13.09 -9.97
N ALA A 283 2.53 12.36 -10.34
CA ALA A 283 1.35 12.19 -9.49
C ALA A 283 1.71 11.51 -8.15
N GLY A 284 2.58 10.50 -8.19
CA GLY A 284 3.09 9.83 -7.00
C GLY A 284 3.98 10.73 -6.13
N LEU A 285 4.80 11.59 -6.75
CA LEU A 285 5.58 12.59 -6.02
C LEU A 285 4.67 13.60 -5.31
N MET A 286 3.67 14.13 -6.02
CA MET A 286 2.68 15.05 -5.46
C MET A 286 1.90 14.39 -4.31
N PHE A 287 1.54 13.12 -4.43
CA PHE A 287 0.87 12.38 -3.37
C PHE A 287 1.70 12.37 -2.07
N GLN A 288 3.01 12.18 -2.19
CA GLN A 288 3.91 12.18 -1.03
C GLN A 288 4.05 13.56 -0.41
N VAL A 289 4.20 14.61 -1.23
CA VAL A 289 4.21 16.01 -0.75
C VAL A 289 2.94 16.30 0.07
N VAL A 290 1.78 15.85 -0.41
CA VAL A 290 0.51 16.01 0.32
C VAL A 290 0.49 15.17 1.60
N ASP A 291 0.96 13.92 1.58
CA ASP A 291 1.01 13.08 2.79
C ASP A 291 1.89 13.71 3.89
N ASP A 292 3.06 14.24 3.53
CA ASP A 292 3.98 14.92 4.45
C ASP A 292 3.32 16.16 5.08
N VAL A 293 2.62 16.96 4.27
CA VAL A 293 1.86 18.13 4.77
C VAL A 293 0.75 17.69 5.73
N LEU A 294 0.06 16.59 5.43
CA LEU A 294 -1.00 16.05 6.27
C LEU A 294 -0.47 15.45 7.58
N ASP A 295 0.72 14.85 7.58
CA ASP A 295 1.33 14.26 8.79
C ASP A 295 1.61 15.30 9.87
N VAL A 296 1.94 16.52 9.47
CA VAL A 296 2.24 17.64 10.37
C VAL A 296 0.99 18.41 10.79
N THR A 297 -0.07 18.36 9.98
CA THR A 297 -1.28 19.20 10.17
C THR A 297 -2.46 18.47 10.80
N LYS A 298 -2.53 17.14 10.72
CA LYS A 298 -3.67 16.33 11.22
C LYS A 298 -3.32 15.53 12.48
N SER A 299 -4.36 15.20 13.25
CA SER A 299 -4.23 14.42 14.48
C SER A 299 -4.10 12.91 14.21
N CYS A 300 -3.64 12.13 15.20
CA CYS A 300 -3.40 10.69 15.01
C CYS A 300 -4.65 9.86 14.89
N ALA A 301 -5.75 10.35 15.47
CA ALA A 301 -7.06 9.79 15.27
C ALA A 301 -7.51 9.91 13.80
N GLU A 302 -7.12 10.99 13.10
CA GLU A 302 -7.53 11.26 11.72
C GLU A 302 -6.64 10.56 10.68
N LEU A 303 -5.34 10.42 10.97
CA LEU A 303 -4.38 9.76 10.07
C LEU A 303 -4.37 8.23 10.20
N GLY A 304 -4.81 7.69 11.35
CA GLY A 304 -4.80 6.24 11.61
C GLY A 304 -3.38 5.63 11.64
N LYS A 305 -2.35 6.46 11.84
CA LYS A 305 -0.94 6.08 12.06
C LYS A 305 -0.38 6.92 13.22
N THR A 306 0.82 6.58 13.68
CA THR A 306 1.52 7.35 14.73
C THR A 306 2.02 8.69 14.15
N CYS A 307 1.54 9.84 14.62
CA CYS A 307 1.94 11.16 14.07
C CYS A 307 3.15 11.77 14.75
N GLY A 308 3.70 12.80 14.10
CA GLY A 308 4.85 13.56 14.60
C GLY A 308 6.14 12.74 14.57
N LYS A 309 6.11 11.57 13.91
CA LYS A 309 7.23 10.67 13.82
C LYS A 309 8.35 11.24 12.97
N ASP A 310 8.06 11.95 11.89
CA ASP A 310 9.11 12.56 11.07
C ASP A 310 9.93 13.57 11.89
N LEU A 311 9.27 14.32 12.78
CA LEU A 311 9.94 15.22 13.72
C LEU A 311 10.72 14.47 14.82
N VAL A 312 10.18 13.37 15.35
CA VAL A 312 10.82 12.59 16.43
C VAL A 312 11.98 11.71 15.91
N ALA A 313 11.88 11.22 14.68
CA ALA A 313 12.88 10.40 13.99
C ALA A 313 13.93 11.24 13.27
N GLY A 314 13.81 12.58 13.27
CA GLY A 314 14.74 13.47 12.57
C GLY A 314 14.73 13.27 11.05
N LYS A 315 13.59 12.88 10.50
CA LYS A 315 13.41 12.59 9.08
C LYS A 315 13.19 13.89 8.31
N ALA A 316 13.95 14.09 7.24
CA ALA A 316 13.72 15.24 6.36
C ALA A 316 12.43 15.04 5.57
N THR A 317 11.61 16.09 5.51
CA THR A 317 10.37 16.18 4.75
C THR A 317 10.46 17.43 3.87
N TYR A 318 9.52 17.64 2.93
CA TYR A 318 9.56 18.82 2.06
C TYR A 318 9.49 20.19 2.79
N ARG A 319 9.22 20.19 4.10
CA ARG A 319 9.11 21.40 4.92
C ARG A 319 10.38 21.74 5.72
N SER A 320 11.26 20.76 5.94
CA SER A 320 12.50 20.88 6.72
C SER A 320 13.69 21.13 5.81
#